data_AF-A0A832YJ95-F1
#
_entry.id   AF-A0A832YJ95-F1
#
_cell.length_a   1.000
_cell.length_b   1.000
_cell.length_c   1.000
_cell.angle_alpha   90.00
_cell.angle_beta   90.00
_cell.angle_gamma   90.00
#
_symmetry.space_group_name_H-M   'P 1'
#
loop_
_entity.id
_entity.type
_entity.pdbx_description
1 polymer ?
#
loop_
_entity_poly.entity_id
_entity_poly.type
_entity_poly.pdbx_seq_one_letter_code
_entity_poly.pdbx_strand_id
1 'polypeptide(L)'
;MNPKIFVGVAVGGMVVFLLIFALPGISIISDIGEEGFLSPQDQTVLPIIIELFNFSIIEIDERQATLELDFKVTNPNFKSVMLQHVKYSVYHDGKRIAAGGIGSSPEGFLDSPNYFIV
;
A
#
# COMPACT_ATOMS: atom_id res chain seq x y z
N MET A 1 -5.45 6.78 -59.44
CA MET A 1 -4.89 5.90 -58.39
C MET A 1 -5.68 4.60 -58.37
N ASN A 2 -5.05 3.43 -58.42
CA ASN A 2 -5.78 2.16 -58.48
C ASN A 2 -6.36 1.83 -57.09
N PRO A 3 -7.69 1.74 -56.93
CA PRO A 3 -8.32 1.54 -55.62
C PRO A 3 -7.83 0.26 -54.93
N LYS A 4 -7.44 -0.77 -55.67
CA LYS A 4 -6.89 -2.02 -55.11
C LYS A 4 -5.55 -1.81 -54.41
N ILE A 5 -4.71 -0.88 -54.90
CA ILE A 5 -3.42 -0.55 -54.29
C ILE A 5 -3.64 0.24 -53.01
N PHE A 6 -4.59 1.18 -53.01
CA PHE A 6 -4.91 1.99 -51.83
C PHE A 6 -5.45 1.12 -50.69
N VAL A 7 -6.36 0.19 -50.98
CA VAL A 7 -6.90 -0.75 -49.99
C VAL A 7 -5.81 -1.71 -49.49
N GLY A 8 -4.94 -2.19 -50.38
CA GLY A 8 -3.81 -3.06 -49.98
C GLY A 8 -2.85 -2.37 -49.00
N VAL A 9 -2.54 -1.09 -49.22
CA VAL A 9 -1.70 -0.29 -48.32
C VAL A 9 -2.40 -0.04 -46.98
N ALA A 10 -3.70 0.27 -46.99
CA ALA A 10 -4.45 0.51 -45.76
C ALA A 10 -4.53 -0.75 -44.88
N VAL A 11 -4.84 -1.91 -45.48
CA VAL A 11 -4.93 -3.18 -44.74
C VAL A 11 -3.55 -3.63 -44.26
N GLY A 12 -2.53 -3.55 -45.11
CA GLY A 12 -1.15 -3.88 -44.73
C GLY A 12 -0.62 -2.99 -43.60
N GLY A 13 -0.90 -1.68 -43.68
CA GLY A 13 -0.53 -0.72 -42.64
C GLY A 13 -1.19 -1.03 -41.29
N MET A 14 -2.48 -1.39 -41.29
CA MET A 14 -3.20 -1.76 -40.07
C MET A 14 -2.61 -3.01 -39.40
N VAL A 15 -2.26 -4.03 -40.18
CA VAL A 15 -1.66 -5.27 -39.65
C VAL A 15 -0.28 -4.99 -39.05
N VAL A 16 0.55 -4.21 -39.74
CA VAL A 16 1.88 -3.81 -39.23
C VAL A 16 1.73 -2.97 -37.95
N PHE A 17 0.79 -2.04 -37.91
CA PHE A 17 0.48 -1.23 -36.72
C PHE A 17 0.08 -2.12 -35.54
N LEU A 18 -0.83 -3.07 -35.74
CA LEU A 18 -1.24 -4.00 -34.68
C LEU A 18 -0.11 -4.92 -34.21
N LEU A 19 0.76 -5.38 -35.12
CA LEU A 19 1.92 -6.20 -34.77
C LEU A 19 2.93 -5.45 -33.91
N ILE A 20 3.10 -4.14 -34.13
CA ILE A 20 3.94 -3.31 -33.25
C ILE A 20 3.40 -3.37 -31.82
N PHE A 21 2.10 -3.14 -31.60
CA PHE A 21 1.51 -3.21 -30.25
C PHE A 21 1.37 -4.61 -29.67
N ALA A 22 1.40 -5.66 -30.50
CA ALA A 22 1.33 -7.05 -30.05
C ALA A 22 2.69 -7.62 -29.57
N LEU A 23 3.80 -6.88 -29.76
CA LEU A 23 5.09 -7.31 -29.25
C LEU A 23 5.13 -7.16 -27.71
N PRO A 24 5.39 -8.24 -26.96
CA PRO A 24 5.59 -8.15 -25.51
C PRO A 24 6.85 -7.33 -25.25
N GLY A 25 6.69 -6.11 -24.72
CA GLY A 25 7.80 -5.21 -24.39
C GLY A 25 7.58 -3.74 -24.76
N ILE A 26 6.53 -3.38 -25.51
CA ILE A 26 6.15 -1.97 -25.69
C ILE A 26 5.26 -1.57 -24.51
N SER A 27 5.88 -1.19 -23.41
CA SER A 27 5.20 -0.69 -22.23
C SER A 27 4.56 0.67 -22.54
N ILE A 28 3.25 0.65 -22.80
CA ILE A 28 2.43 1.85 -22.63
C ILE A 28 2.46 2.13 -21.14
N ILE A 29 3.00 3.30 -20.75
CA ILE A 29 2.91 3.79 -19.37
C ILE A 29 1.43 4.00 -19.08
N SER A 30 0.82 2.97 -18.54
CA SER A 30 -0.55 2.94 -18.07
C SER A 30 -0.47 3.25 -16.58
N ASP A 31 -1.20 4.27 -16.12
CA ASP A 31 -1.52 4.50 -14.69
C ASP A 31 -2.31 3.31 -14.06
N ILE A 32 -2.50 2.27 -14.87
CA ILE A 32 -3.07 0.96 -14.59
C ILE A 32 -2.05 -0.10 -15.06
N GLY A 33 -0.95 -0.28 -14.31
CA GLY A 33 -0.09 -1.48 -14.33
C GLY A 33 0.69 -1.82 -15.63
N GLU A 34 1.98 -2.10 -15.48
CA GLU A 34 2.97 -2.30 -16.54
C GLU A 34 2.92 -3.64 -17.31
N GLU A 35 1.83 -4.40 -17.34
CA GLU A 35 1.84 -5.72 -17.99
C GLU A 35 0.70 -5.94 -18.96
N GLY A 36 1.07 -6.52 -20.12
CA GLY A 36 0.19 -6.75 -21.25
C GLY A 36 -1.10 -7.50 -20.89
N PHE A 37 -2.10 -7.27 -21.73
CA PHE A 37 -3.53 -7.62 -21.61
C PHE A 37 -3.90 -9.03 -21.10
N LEU A 38 -2.95 -9.99 -20.99
CA LEU A 38 -3.21 -11.41 -20.71
C LEU A 38 -2.37 -12.04 -19.58
N SER A 39 -1.58 -11.29 -18.80
CA SER A 39 -0.86 -11.87 -17.65
C SER A 39 -1.63 -11.65 -16.34
N PRO A 40 -2.03 -12.72 -15.61
CA PRO A 40 -2.41 -12.59 -14.22
C PRO A 40 -1.15 -12.25 -13.43
N GLN A 41 -0.96 -10.97 -13.11
CA GLN A 41 0.06 -10.56 -12.16
C GLN A 41 -0.34 -11.07 -10.78
N ASP A 42 0.39 -12.04 -10.25
CA ASP A 42 0.38 -12.35 -8.81
C ASP A 42 1.01 -11.17 -8.06
N GLN A 43 0.21 -10.12 -7.83
CA GLN A 43 0.63 -9.00 -7.02
C GLN A 43 0.72 -9.46 -5.57
N THR A 44 1.95 -9.72 -5.12
CA THR A 44 2.22 -10.03 -3.72
C THR A 44 1.98 -8.77 -2.89
N VAL A 45 0.99 -8.82 -1.99
CA VAL A 45 0.70 -7.72 -1.06
C VAL A 45 1.79 -7.70 0.02
N LEU A 46 2.53 -6.59 0.05
CA LEU A 46 3.57 -6.35 1.05
C LEU A 46 2.95 -5.79 2.34
N PRO A 47 3.49 -6.16 3.52
CA PRO A 47 3.03 -5.61 4.78
C PRO A 47 3.30 -4.10 4.86
N ILE A 48 2.41 -3.37 5.51
CA ILE A 48 2.59 -1.94 5.83
C ILE A 48 3.73 -1.81 6.85
N ILE A 49 4.56 -0.79 6.68
CA ILE A 49 5.68 -0.50 7.57
C ILE A 49 5.23 0.56 8.57
N ILE A 50 5.40 0.29 9.86
CA ILE A 50 5.09 1.22 10.95
C ILE A 50 6.36 1.47 11.76
N GLU A 51 6.73 2.74 11.91
CA GLU A 51 7.93 3.16 12.62
C GLU A 51 7.57 4.20 13.68
N LEU A 52 8.23 4.15 14.84
CA LEU A 52 8.22 5.27 15.78
C LEU A 52 9.09 6.37 15.18
N PHE A 53 8.44 7.45 14.75
CA PHE A 53 9.10 8.57 14.10
C PHE A 53 9.67 9.56 15.11
N ASN A 54 8.89 9.86 16.14
CA ASN A 54 9.29 10.81 17.17
C ASN A 54 8.68 10.43 18.52
N PHE A 55 9.38 10.84 19.57
CA PHE A 55 8.95 10.67 20.94
C PHE A 55 9.29 11.94 21.70
N SER A 56 8.27 12.53 22.34
CA SER A 56 8.43 13.75 23.13
C SER A 56 7.68 13.64 24.45
N ILE A 57 8.22 14.31 25.47
CA ILE A 57 7.55 14.47 26.74
C ILE A 57 7.03 15.90 26.77
N ILE A 58 5.71 16.05 26.68
CA ILE A 58 5.07 17.38 26.62
C ILE A 58 5.02 17.99 28.02
N GLU A 59 4.64 17.20 29.02
CA GLU A 59 4.41 17.70 30.37
C GLU A 59 4.76 16.63 31.40
N ILE A 60 5.38 17.06 32.49
CA ILE A 60 5.63 16.25 33.68
C ILE A 60 5.13 17.04 34.88
N ASP A 61 4.16 16.47 35.59
CA ASP A 61 3.69 16.95 36.89
C ASP A 61 4.03 15.91 37.98
N GLU A 62 3.83 16.25 39.25
CA GLU A 62 4.08 15.37 40.39
C GLU A 62 3.31 14.04 40.33
N ARG A 63 2.23 13.98 39.53
CA ARG A 63 1.31 12.82 39.46
C ARG A 63 1.21 12.14 38.09
N GLN A 64 1.54 12.84 37.01
CA GLN A 64 1.32 12.34 35.65
C GLN A 64 2.34 12.92 34.67
N ALA A 65 2.60 12.16 33.61
CA ALA A 65 3.42 12.62 32.48
C ALA A 65 2.62 12.45 31.19
N THR A 66 2.63 13.48 30.36
CA THR A 66 2.01 13.48 29.04
C THR A 66 3.08 13.19 28.00
N LEU A 67 2.94 12.05 27.33
CA LEU A 67 3.86 11.57 26.29
C LEU A 67 3.21 11.77 24.92
N GLU A 68 3.99 12.28 23.97
CA GLU A 68 3.63 12.36 22.56
C GLU A 68 4.46 11.33 21.78
N LEU A 69 3.76 10.50 21.02
CA LEU A 69 4.35 9.46 20.19
C LEU A 69 3.87 9.64 18.76
N ASP A 70 4.80 9.93 17.85
CA ASP A 70 4.48 10.04 16.43
C ASP A 70 4.83 8.74 15.73
N PHE A 71 3.87 8.15 15.06
CA PHE A 71 4.06 6.96 14.24
C PHE A 71 4.01 7.32 12.76
N LYS A 72 5.00 6.87 12.00
CA LYS A 72 5.00 6.95 10.55
C LYS A 72 4.53 5.63 9.97
N VAL A 73 3.49 5.69 9.14
CA VAL A 73 2.92 4.54 8.45
C VAL A 73 3.22 4.66 6.96
N THR A 74 3.91 3.68 6.39
CA THR A 74 4.31 3.68 4.97
C THR A 74 3.68 2.47 4.28
N ASN A 75 2.94 2.72 3.19
CA ASN A 75 2.42 1.67 2.31
C ASN A 75 3.43 1.39 1.18
N PRO A 76 4.14 0.25 1.18
CA PRO A 76 5.07 -0.10 0.11
C PRO A 76 4.36 -0.66 -1.14
N ASN A 77 3.03 -0.85 -1.10
CA ASN A 77 2.28 -1.40 -2.23
C ASN A 77 1.96 -0.33 -3.28
N PHE A 78 1.93 -0.74 -4.54
CA PHE A 78 1.47 0.12 -5.64
C PHE A 78 -0.01 0.52 -5.50
N LYS A 79 -0.82 -0.34 -4.88
CA LYS A 79 -2.24 -0.06 -4.62
C LYS A 79 -2.42 0.54 -3.22
N SER A 80 -3.41 1.44 -3.11
CA SER A 80 -3.83 2.01 -1.82
C SER A 80 -4.36 0.93 -0.88
N VAL A 81 -4.04 1.06 0.42
CA VAL A 81 -4.53 0.20 1.49
C VAL A 81 -5.30 1.04 2.51
N MET A 82 -6.42 0.50 3.01
CA MET A 82 -7.21 1.14 4.06
C MET A 82 -6.71 0.69 5.43
N LEU A 83 -6.27 1.64 6.26
CA LEU A 83 -5.89 1.39 7.66
C LEU A 83 -7.11 1.60 8.57
N GLN A 84 -7.68 0.52 9.10
CA GLN A 84 -8.91 0.58 9.88
C GLN A 84 -8.68 0.75 11.38
N HIS A 85 -7.69 0.03 11.93
CA HIS A 85 -7.40 0.02 13.35
C HIS A 85 -5.91 -0.19 13.60
N VAL A 86 -5.30 0.71 14.38
CA VAL A 86 -3.92 0.62 14.85
C VAL A 86 -3.94 0.45 16.36
N LYS A 87 -3.37 -0.65 16.87
CA LYS A 87 -3.21 -0.88 18.30
C LYS A 87 -1.79 -0.51 18.73
N TYR A 88 -1.67 0.10 19.91
CA TYR A 88 -0.39 0.42 20.51
C TYR A 88 -0.32 -0.04 21.96
N SER A 89 0.89 -0.28 22.43
CA SER A 89 1.19 -0.58 23.83
C SER A 89 2.55 0.01 24.18
N VAL A 90 2.60 0.76 25.27
CA VAL A 90 3.79 1.44 25.76
C VAL A 90 4.29 0.70 27.00
N TYR A 91 5.58 0.38 27.01
CA TYR A 91 6.24 -0.32 28.09
C TYR A 91 7.34 0.54 28.69
N HIS A 92 7.49 0.47 30.00
CA HIS A 92 8.62 1.03 30.74
C HIS A 92 9.18 -0.07 31.63
N ASP A 93 10.47 -0.36 31.52
CA ASP A 93 11.17 -1.43 32.25
C ASP A 93 10.46 -2.79 32.20
N GLY A 94 9.96 -3.16 31.01
CA GLY A 94 9.24 -4.41 30.78
C GLY A 94 7.80 -4.44 31.32
N LYS A 95 7.34 -3.37 31.98
CA LYS A 95 5.95 -3.24 32.46
C LYS A 95 5.14 -2.36 31.51
N ARG A 96 3.96 -2.84 31.11
CA ARG A 96 3.03 -2.05 30.30
C ARG A 96 2.47 -0.88 31.11
N ILE A 97 2.68 0.35 30.62
CA ILE A 97 2.20 1.58 31.26
C ILE A 97 1.01 2.20 30.53
N ALA A 98 0.85 1.94 29.24
CA ALA A 98 -0.31 2.38 28.46
C ALA A 98 -0.62 1.39 27.33
N ALA A 99 -1.88 1.33 26.92
CA ALA A 99 -2.32 0.62 25.72
C ALA A 99 -3.57 1.30 25.17
N GLY A 100 -3.76 1.23 23.86
CA GLY A 100 -4.94 1.79 23.21
C GLY A 100 -5.02 1.43 21.74
N GLY A 101 -6.02 2.01 21.08
CA GLY A 101 -6.28 1.84 19.67
C GLY A 101 -6.66 3.17 19.00
N ILE A 102 -6.26 3.33 17.74
CA ILE A 102 -6.67 4.43 16.86
C ILE A 102 -7.49 3.82 15.72
N GLY A 103 -8.69 4.34 15.51
CA GLY A 103 -9.61 3.87 14.47
C GLY A 103 -10.83 3.15 15.03
N SER A 104 -11.56 2.43 14.18
CA SER A 104 -12.77 1.71 14.57
C SER A 104 -12.48 0.22 14.73
N SER A 105 -12.83 -0.32 15.90
CA SER A 105 -12.94 -1.76 16.08
C SER A 105 -14.33 -2.21 15.62
N PRO A 106 -14.44 -3.27 14.80
CA PRO A 106 -15.71 -3.99 14.65
C PRO A 106 -16.21 -4.44 16.03
N GLU A 107 -17.52 -4.35 16.28
CA GLU A 107 -18.10 -4.76 17.56
C GLU A 107 -17.65 -6.19 17.92
N GLY A 108 -17.12 -6.37 19.14
CA GLY A 108 -16.63 -7.66 19.64
C GLY A 108 -15.11 -7.89 19.58
N PHE A 109 -14.32 -6.94 19.06
CA PHE A 109 -12.86 -7.03 19.16
C PHE A 109 -12.40 -6.62 20.58
N LEU A 110 -11.69 -7.50 21.28
CA LEU A 110 -11.11 -7.18 22.59
C LEU A 110 -10.10 -6.03 22.44
N ASP A 111 -10.19 -5.06 23.35
CA ASP A 111 -9.27 -3.94 23.42
C ASP A 111 -7.89 -4.48 23.85
N SER A 112 -6.95 -4.49 22.91
CA SER A 112 -5.56 -4.97 23.06
C SER A 112 -5.34 -6.30 23.82
N PRO A 113 -5.49 -7.46 23.15
CA PRO A 113 -5.02 -8.74 23.68
C PRO A 113 -3.50 -8.72 23.92
N ASN A 114 -3.11 -9.19 25.11
CA ASN A 114 -1.73 -9.19 25.58
C ASN A 114 -1.00 -10.45 25.06
N TYR A 115 -0.62 -10.47 23.78
CA TYR A 115 0.22 -11.56 23.27
C TYR A 115 1.69 -11.21 23.52
N PHE A 116 2.36 -12.01 24.34
CA PHE A 116 3.82 -12.07 24.32
C PHE A 116 4.22 -12.79 23.03
N ILE A 117 4.99 -12.14 22.17
CA ILE A 117 5.69 -12.85 21.09
C ILE A 117 6.84 -13.57 21.79
N VAL A 118 6.74 -14.90 21.90
CA VAL A 118 7.78 -15.79 22.44
C VAL A 118 8.78 -16.08 21.32
#